data_AF-A0A4V1XEE9-F1
#
_entry.id   AF-A0A4V1XEE9-F1
#
_cell.length_a   1.000
_cell.length_b   1.000
_cell.length_c   1.000
_cell.angle_alpha   90.00
_cell.angle_beta   90.00
_cell.angle_gamma   90.00
#
_symmetry.space_group_name_H-M   'P 1'
#
loop_
_entity.id
_entity.type
_entity.pdbx_description
1 polymer ?
#
loop_
_entity_poly.entity_id
_entity_poly.type
_entity_poly.pdbx_seq_one_letter_code
_entity_poly.pdbx_strand_id
1 'polypeptide(L)'
;MIAGAAVLASSYTVGQLIAGRIMTGVGNGLNSSTAPVYQGECSPARIRGALLTLQGTVTVLGVVIAYWRFPLAFQAVFAALLARRVIAAINGRPVDDPDVGRTILDIQSGLAEEQRLLLTISVQLGQQFSGSNMINYYAPVIFTDSMGLGRQLSLILGGCAQCTYLVGSAIPVLLMDRYARRTLLIVAWFYPTEINTTRVRSRMLAIASGWNWMAVFAVMKITPIAFANIGWRTFIISAGLSVVFIPMVHFFYPETKVLELEDLPFLFHKGGVTGGVFSSRGRTITPGQHMREVNLDMKTSDEAAEEVERGV
;
A
#
# COMPACT_ATOMS: atom_id res chain seq x y z
N MET A 1 -10.77 -6.55 15.12
CA MET A 1 -11.90 -5.83 14.47
C MET A 1 -13.26 -6.33 14.93
N ILE A 2 -13.54 -7.64 14.94
CA ILE A 2 -14.87 -8.22 15.27
C ILE A 2 -15.37 -7.78 16.65
N ALA A 3 -14.54 -7.87 17.69
CA ALA A 3 -14.91 -7.42 19.03
C ALA A 3 -15.28 -5.93 19.09
N GLY A 4 -14.53 -5.07 18.38
CA GLY A 4 -14.85 -3.64 18.30
C GLY A 4 -16.16 -3.37 17.56
N ALA A 5 -16.46 -4.14 16.50
CA ALA A 5 -17.73 -4.05 15.78
C ALA A 5 -18.92 -4.51 16.65
N ALA A 6 -18.74 -5.58 17.43
CA ALA A 6 -19.74 -6.04 18.38
C ALA A 6 -20.06 -4.98 19.45
N VAL A 7 -19.02 -4.33 20.00
CA VAL A 7 -19.18 -3.21 20.95
C VAL A 7 -19.92 -2.03 20.30
N LEU A 8 -19.58 -1.66 19.06
CA LEU A 8 -20.30 -0.59 18.34
C LEU A 8 -21.77 -0.92 18.11
N ALA A 9 -22.08 -2.18 17.78
CA ALA A 9 -23.45 -2.62 17.51
C ALA A 9 -24.33 -2.67 18.76
N SER A 10 -23.74 -2.94 19.93
CA SER A 10 -24.44 -2.98 21.22
C SER A 10 -24.26 -1.71 22.06
N SER A 11 -23.74 -0.63 21.46
CA SER A 11 -23.46 0.61 22.18
C SER A 11 -24.73 1.42 22.45
N TYR A 12 -24.99 1.69 23.72
CA TYR A 12 -26.03 2.62 24.19
C TYR A 12 -25.45 3.91 24.79
N THR A 13 -24.13 3.97 24.93
CA THR A 13 -23.41 5.07 25.56
C THR A 13 -22.26 5.58 24.69
N VAL A 14 -21.93 6.86 24.85
CA VAL A 14 -20.80 7.49 24.14
C VAL A 14 -19.47 6.80 24.46
N GLY A 15 -19.29 6.33 25.70
CA GLY A 15 -18.08 5.59 26.12
C GLY A 15 -17.89 4.28 25.34
N GLN A 16 -18.97 3.51 25.15
CA GLN A 16 -18.93 2.28 24.35
C GLN A 16 -18.64 2.57 22.87
N LEU A 17 -19.21 3.65 22.32
CA LEU A 17 -18.92 4.09 20.96
C LEU A 17 -17.43 4.42 20.78
N ILE A 18 -16.83 5.17 21.71
CA ILE A 18 -15.40 5.53 21.67
C ILE A 18 -14.54 4.26 21.77
N ALA A 19 -14.82 3.38 22.74
CA ALA A 19 -14.07 2.14 22.91
C ALA A 19 -14.15 1.24 21.65
N GLY A 20 -15.36 1.06 21.10
CA GLY A 20 -15.57 0.30 19.87
C GLY A 20 -14.84 0.89 18.66
N ARG A 21 -14.78 2.22 18.54
CA ARG A 21 -14.01 2.92 17.48
C ARG A 21 -12.51 2.71 17.63
N ILE A 22 -11.96 2.79 18.85
CA ILE A 22 -10.53 2.53 19.09
C ILE A 22 -10.19 1.08 18.73
N MET A 23 -10.99 0.12 19.18
CA MET A 23 -10.78 -1.31 18.91
C MET A 23 -10.88 -1.66 17.42
N THR A 24 -11.84 -1.08 16.70
CA THR A 24 -11.95 -1.26 15.26
C THR A 24 -10.81 -0.58 14.51
N GLY A 25 -10.39 0.61 14.94
CA GLY A 25 -9.24 1.35 14.40
C GLY A 25 -7.93 0.56 14.50
N VAL A 26 -7.60 0.03 15.68
CA VAL A 26 -6.39 -0.81 15.88
C VAL A 26 -6.43 -2.04 14.96
N GLY A 27 -7.56 -2.72 14.91
CA GLY A 27 -7.71 -3.89 14.04
C GLY A 27 -7.58 -3.56 12.55
N ASN A 28 -8.07 -2.40 12.13
CA ASN A 28 -7.93 -1.95 10.74
C ASN A 28 -6.47 -1.58 10.41
N GLY A 29 -5.77 -0.94 11.35
CA GLY A 29 -4.33 -0.65 11.22
C GLY A 29 -3.52 -1.94 11.01
N LEU A 30 -3.73 -2.95 11.86
CA LEU A 30 -3.09 -4.26 11.74
C LEU A 30 -3.41 -4.96 10.41
N ASN A 31 -4.67 -4.94 9.98
CA ASN A 31 -5.06 -5.53 8.70
C ASN A 31 -4.36 -4.83 7.52
N SER A 32 -4.32 -3.50 7.51
CA SER A 32 -3.72 -2.70 6.44
C SER A 32 -2.21 -2.87 6.31
N SER A 33 -1.50 -3.23 7.38
CA SER A 33 -0.05 -3.47 7.35
C SER A 33 0.34 -4.92 7.06
N THR A 34 -0.56 -5.89 7.28
CA THR A 34 -0.22 -7.33 7.19
C THR A 34 -0.81 -8.02 5.97
N ALA A 35 -2.06 -7.72 5.59
CA ALA A 35 -2.72 -8.39 4.47
C ALA A 35 -2.01 -8.16 3.13
N PRO A 36 -1.54 -6.94 2.79
CA PRO A 36 -0.81 -6.71 1.54
C PRO A 36 0.57 -7.41 1.51
N VAL A 37 1.23 -7.56 2.66
CA VAL A 37 2.53 -8.26 2.79
C VAL A 37 2.33 -9.74 2.46
N TYR A 38 1.41 -10.38 3.16
CA TYR A 38 1.10 -11.80 2.97
C TYR A 38 0.72 -12.10 1.52
N GLN A 39 -0.16 -11.26 0.95
CA GLN A 39 -0.59 -11.42 -0.42
C GLN A 39 0.55 -11.20 -1.42
N GLY A 40 1.46 -10.26 -1.17
CA GLY A 40 2.63 -10.01 -2.01
C GLY A 40 3.64 -11.17 -2.02
N GLU A 41 3.79 -11.86 -0.88
CA GLU A 41 4.70 -13.00 -0.71
C GLU A 41 4.15 -14.31 -1.27
N CYS A 42 2.84 -14.53 -1.16
CA CYS A 42 2.20 -15.74 -1.71
C CYS A 42 1.85 -15.62 -3.20
N SER A 43 1.95 -14.44 -3.81
CA SER A 43 1.55 -14.22 -5.20
C SER A 43 2.70 -14.41 -6.19
N PRO A 44 2.51 -15.15 -7.29
CA PRO A 44 3.51 -15.26 -8.35
C PRO A 44 3.83 -13.88 -8.96
N ALA A 45 5.11 -13.60 -9.23
CA ALA A 45 5.59 -12.28 -9.70
C ALA A 45 4.85 -11.76 -10.95
N ARG A 46 4.38 -12.67 -11.82
CA ARG A 46 3.66 -12.36 -13.07
C ARG A 46 2.28 -11.73 -12.85
N ILE A 47 1.54 -12.17 -11.84
CA ILE A 47 0.14 -11.76 -11.58
C ILE A 47 -0.02 -11.02 -10.24
N ARG A 48 1.08 -10.82 -9.50
CA ARG A 48 1.11 -10.17 -8.19
C ARG A 48 0.42 -8.80 -8.20
N GLY A 49 0.65 -8.00 -9.24
CA GLY A 49 0.02 -6.69 -9.38
C GLY A 49 -1.50 -6.77 -9.45
N ALA A 50 -2.04 -7.62 -10.34
CA ALA A 50 -3.47 -7.82 -10.49
C ALA A 50 -4.14 -8.31 -9.19
N LEU A 51 -3.54 -9.29 -8.51
CA LEU A 51 -4.05 -9.82 -7.24
C LEU A 51 -4.09 -8.76 -6.15
N LEU A 52 -3.04 -7.94 -6.04
CA LEU A 52 -3.00 -6.84 -5.08
C LEU A 52 -4.07 -5.78 -5.42
N THR A 53 -4.24 -5.38 -6.70
CA THR A 53 -5.31 -4.44 -7.09
C THR A 53 -6.73 -4.97 -6.86
N LEU A 54 -6.92 -6.29 -6.95
CA LEU A 54 -8.21 -6.91 -6.65
C LEU A 54 -8.62 -6.67 -5.18
N GLN A 55 -7.67 -6.67 -4.25
CA GLN A 55 -7.93 -6.32 -2.85
C GLN A 55 -8.52 -4.90 -2.73
N GLY A 56 -7.92 -3.93 -3.43
CA GLY A 56 -8.43 -2.55 -3.44
C GLY A 56 -9.83 -2.42 -4.04
N THR A 57 -10.12 -3.20 -5.09
CA THR A 57 -11.46 -3.26 -5.70
C THR A 57 -12.50 -3.80 -4.71
N VAL A 58 -12.14 -4.83 -3.93
CA VAL A 58 -13.01 -5.37 -2.88
C VAL A 58 -13.27 -4.35 -1.78
N THR A 59 -12.26 -3.54 -1.40
CA THR A 59 -12.45 -2.42 -0.47
C THR A 59 -13.44 -1.39 -1.00
N VAL A 60 -13.29 -0.97 -2.27
CA VAL A 60 -14.19 0.01 -2.90
C VAL A 60 -15.61 -0.54 -3.01
N LEU A 61 -15.77 -1.82 -3.36
CA LEU A 61 -17.07 -2.50 -3.36
C LEU A 61 -17.74 -2.43 -1.98
N GLY A 62 -16.98 -2.65 -0.91
CA GLY A 62 -17.45 -2.48 0.46
C GLY A 62 -17.96 -1.06 0.75
N VAL A 63 -17.26 -0.03 0.26
CA VAL A 63 -17.67 1.37 0.40
C VAL A 63 -18.94 1.67 -0.39
N VAL A 64 -19.07 1.16 -1.62
CA VAL A 64 -20.30 1.30 -2.42
C VAL A 64 -21.49 0.71 -1.66
N ILE A 65 -21.35 -0.52 -1.19
CA ILE A 65 -22.42 -1.20 -0.44
C ILE A 65 -22.79 -0.41 0.83
N ALA A 66 -21.82 0.21 1.51
CA ALA A 66 -22.06 1.05 2.69
C ALA A 66 -22.80 2.36 2.34
N TYR A 67 -22.53 2.96 1.19
CA TYR A 67 -23.17 4.21 0.76
C TYR A 67 -24.62 4.03 0.35
N TRP A 68 -24.93 2.92 -0.31
CA TRP A 68 -26.28 2.62 -0.79
C TRP A 68 -27.20 2.05 0.30
N ARG A 69 -26.76 2.01 1.57
CA ARG A 69 -27.51 1.38 2.65
C ARG A 69 -27.23 2.00 4.03
N PHE A 70 -28.21 2.70 4.59
CA PHE A 70 -28.27 3.14 6.01
C PHE A 70 -29.62 2.71 6.63
N PRO A 71 -29.76 2.39 7.94
CA PRO A 71 -28.75 2.11 8.98
C PRO A 71 -28.71 0.61 9.39
N LEU A 72 -27.62 0.24 10.08
CA LEU A 72 -27.50 -0.90 11.02
C LEU A 72 -28.03 -2.27 10.57
N ALA A 73 -27.20 -2.99 9.81
CA ALA A 73 -26.84 -4.38 10.04
C ALA A 73 -26.17 -4.93 8.77
N PHE A 74 -25.02 -5.56 8.96
CA PHE A 74 -24.55 -6.78 8.30
C PHE A 74 -23.06 -6.73 7.90
N GLN A 75 -22.19 -6.75 8.92
CA GLN A 75 -20.77 -7.11 8.78
C GLN A 75 -20.50 -8.48 9.40
N ALA A 76 -21.28 -9.51 9.03
CA ALA A 76 -21.20 -10.82 9.68
C ALA A 76 -21.04 -12.04 8.76
N VAL A 77 -20.71 -11.89 7.46
CA VAL A 77 -20.58 -13.08 6.57
C VAL A 77 -19.17 -13.38 6.06
N PHE A 78 -18.17 -12.51 6.22
CA PHE A 78 -16.81 -12.78 5.68
C PHE A 78 -15.71 -13.01 6.72
N ALA A 79 -16.05 -13.22 7.99
CA ALA A 79 -15.07 -13.61 9.03
C ALA A 79 -14.94 -15.13 9.25
N ALA A 80 -15.88 -15.95 8.74
CA ALA A 80 -15.89 -17.40 8.99
C ALA A 80 -15.06 -18.24 8.01
N LEU A 81 -14.59 -17.66 6.88
CA LEU A 81 -13.87 -18.42 5.84
C LEU A 81 -12.35 -18.29 5.89
N LEU A 82 -11.78 -17.47 6.78
CA LEU A 82 -10.32 -17.25 6.82
C LEU A 82 -9.60 -17.88 8.03
N ALA A 83 -10.32 -18.29 9.08
CA ALA A 83 -9.70 -18.78 10.32
C ALA A 83 -9.22 -20.25 10.27
N ARG A 84 -9.67 -21.05 9.29
CA ARG A 84 -9.35 -22.49 9.25
C ARG A 84 -8.06 -22.84 8.49
N ARG A 85 -7.48 -21.90 7.72
CA ARG A 85 -6.24 -22.13 6.95
C ARG A 85 -4.97 -21.59 7.60
N VAL A 86 -5.10 -20.68 8.57
CA VAL A 86 -3.95 -20.06 9.24
C VAL A 86 -3.40 -20.95 10.37
N ILE A 87 -4.22 -21.83 10.96
CA ILE A 87 -3.80 -22.72 12.04
C ILE A 87 -2.97 -23.93 11.53
N ALA A 88 -3.01 -24.23 10.23
CA ALA A 88 -2.27 -25.36 9.64
C ALA A 88 -0.83 -25.01 9.20
N ALA A 89 -0.41 -23.74 9.25
CA ALA A 89 0.87 -23.30 8.69
C ALA A 89 2.00 -23.13 9.74
N ILE A 90 1.76 -23.50 11.00
CA ILE A 90 2.69 -23.26 12.12
C ILE A 90 3.45 -24.56 12.45
N ASN A 91 4.46 -24.92 11.66
CA ASN A 91 5.42 -26.00 11.98
C ASN A 91 6.85 -25.45 11.98
N GLY A 92 7.32 -25.10 13.17
CA GLY A 92 8.51 -24.29 13.43
C GLY A 92 9.87 -24.90 13.06
N ARG A 93 10.86 -24.01 12.93
CA ARG A 93 12.30 -24.33 12.89
C ARG A 93 13.16 -23.30 13.65
N PRO A 94 14.33 -23.72 14.20
CA PRO A 94 15.12 -22.96 15.18
C PRO A 94 16.22 -22.09 14.55
N VAL A 95 16.79 -21.23 15.40
CA VAL A 95 17.56 -20.01 15.13
C VAL A 95 18.97 -20.17 15.68
N ASP A 96 19.94 -20.65 14.91
CA ASP A 96 21.39 -20.55 15.21
C ASP A 96 22.22 -20.90 13.95
N ASP A 97 22.72 -19.90 13.20
CA ASP A 97 23.63 -20.08 12.05
C ASP A 97 24.69 -18.95 12.02
N PRO A 98 26.01 -19.23 11.90
CA PRO A 98 27.12 -18.29 12.17
C PRO A 98 27.39 -17.17 11.14
N ASP A 99 26.39 -16.72 10.37
CA ASP A 99 26.54 -15.73 9.29
C ASP A 99 26.64 -14.26 9.77
N VAL A 100 27.25 -14.07 10.94
CA VAL A 100 27.60 -12.77 11.56
C VAL A 100 28.52 -11.92 10.66
N GLY A 101 29.11 -12.51 9.61
CA GLY A 101 29.74 -11.79 8.49
C GLY A 101 28.78 -10.91 7.66
N ARG A 102 27.46 -11.17 7.68
CA ARG A 102 26.41 -10.33 7.04
C ARG A 102 26.25 -8.95 7.66
N THR A 103 26.79 -8.73 8.86
CA THR A 103 26.75 -7.45 9.59
C THR A 103 27.61 -6.35 8.91
N ILE A 104 28.53 -6.71 8.01
CA ILE A 104 29.35 -5.73 7.26
C ILE A 104 28.58 -5.13 6.06
N LEU A 105 27.58 -5.84 5.51
CA LEU A 105 26.65 -5.30 4.49
C LEU A 105 25.56 -4.40 5.10
N ASP A 106 25.37 -4.44 6.42
CA ASP A 106 24.40 -3.63 7.17
C ASP A 106 24.79 -2.14 7.31
N ILE A 107 25.98 -1.74 6.84
CA ILE A 107 26.45 -0.33 6.92
C ILE A 107 26.30 0.42 5.58
N GLN A 108 26.19 -0.29 4.44
CA GLN A 108 25.82 0.32 3.15
C GLN A 108 24.30 0.31 2.87
N SER A 109 23.51 -0.41 3.68
CA SER A 109 22.04 -0.54 3.53
C SER A 109 21.24 0.66 4.05
N GLY A 110 21.78 1.49 4.95
CA GLY A 110 21.05 2.61 5.58
C GLY A 110 20.46 3.61 4.58
N LEU A 111 21.23 4.01 3.56
CA LEU A 111 20.75 5.00 2.58
C LEU A 111 19.73 4.42 1.58
N ALA A 112 19.89 3.16 1.19
CA ALA A 112 18.95 2.50 0.28
C ALA A 112 17.62 2.14 0.99
N GLU A 113 17.68 1.78 2.27
CA GLU A 113 16.50 1.54 3.10
C GLU A 113 15.74 2.84 3.43
N GLU A 114 16.47 3.93 3.70
CA GLU A 114 15.87 5.26 3.86
C GLU A 114 15.16 5.72 2.58
N GLN A 115 15.76 5.54 1.41
CA GLN A 115 15.13 5.86 0.13
C GLN A 115 13.85 5.03 -0.11
N ARG A 116 13.88 3.73 0.20
CA ARG A 116 12.69 2.86 0.14
C ARG A 116 11.59 3.34 1.07
N LEU A 117 11.93 3.66 2.32
CA LEU A 117 10.97 4.13 3.31
C LEU A 117 10.34 5.46 2.90
N LEU A 118 11.14 6.42 2.42
CA LEU A 118 10.67 7.72 1.94
C LEU A 118 9.74 7.58 0.72
N LEU A 119 10.07 6.70 -0.24
CA LEU A 119 9.19 6.37 -1.37
C LEU A 119 7.87 5.73 -0.91
N THR A 120 7.94 4.85 0.09
CA THR A 120 6.80 4.17 0.71
C THR A 120 5.86 5.15 1.43
N ILE A 121 6.42 6.11 2.16
CA ILE A 121 5.63 7.13 2.88
C ILE A 121 5.03 8.12 1.88
N SER A 122 5.84 8.64 0.96
CA SER A 122 5.40 9.66 0.00
C SER A 122 4.28 9.18 -0.92
N VAL A 123 4.28 7.90 -1.32
CA VAL A 123 3.19 7.35 -2.15
C VAL A 123 1.86 7.29 -1.39
N GLN A 124 1.93 6.99 -0.08
CA GLN A 124 0.75 6.96 0.77
C GLN A 124 0.24 8.36 1.09
N LEU A 125 1.13 9.33 1.31
CA LEU A 125 0.75 10.73 1.47
C LEU A 125 0.12 11.30 0.20
N GLY A 126 0.75 11.08 -0.96
CA GLY A 126 0.26 11.56 -2.27
C GLY A 126 -1.17 11.10 -2.54
N GLN A 127 -1.50 9.86 -2.19
CA GLN A 127 -2.86 9.36 -2.28
C GLN A 127 -3.84 10.09 -1.35
N GLN A 128 -3.49 10.32 -0.09
CA GLN A 128 -4.39 10.98 0.86
C GLN A 128 -4.67 12.44 0.48
N PHE A 129 -3.64 13.14 0.01
CA PHE A 129 -3.73 14.54 -0.40
C PHE A 129 -4.33 14.75 -1.79
N SER A 130 -4.50 13.69 -2.60
CA SER A 130 -5.23 13.75 -3.86
C SER A 130 -6.71 14.16 -3.71
N GLY A 131 -7.25 14.14 -2.48
CA GLY A 131 -8.65 14.46 -2.22
C GLY A 131 -9.59 13.25 -2.32
N SER A 132 -9.05 12.04 -2.55
CA SER A 132 -9.86 10.82 -2.64
C SER A 132 -10.73 10.60 -1.39
N ASN A 133 -10.16 10.74 -0.19
CA ASN A 133 -10.93 10.59 1.04
C ASN A 133 -11.88 11.76 1.29
N MET A 134 -11.53 12.99 0.89
CA MET A 134 -12.44 14.12 0.98
C MET A 134 -13.74 13.85 0.23
N ILE A 135 -13.66 13.33 -1.00
CA ILE A 135 -14.83 12.94 -1.80
C ILE A 135 -15.56 11.76 -1.13
N ASN A 136 -14.83 10.71 -0.76
CA ASN A 136 -15.41 9.49 -0.17
C ASN A 136 -16.11 9.69 1.17
N TYR A 137 -15.85 10.76 1.92
CA TYR A 137 -16.51 11.01 3.22
C TYR A 137 -17.48 12.19 3.17
N TYR A 138 -17.21 13.19 2.33
CA TYR A 138 -17.96 14.45 2.34
C TYR A 138 -18.80 14.68 1.09
N ALA A 139 -18.82 13.78 0.09
CA ALA A 139 -19.61 14.00 -1.14
C ALA A 139 -21.07 14.43 -0.89
N PRO A 140 -21.88 13.75 -0.04
CA PRO A 140 -23.24 14.19 0.22
C PRO A 140 -23.33 15.57 0.93
N VAL A 141 -22.37 15.88 1.79
CA VAL A 141 -22.31 17.17 2.50
C VAL A 141 -21.97 18.29 1.51
N ILE A 142 -20.99 18.06 0.64
CA ILE A 142 -20.58 18.99 -0.41
C ILE A 142 -21.74 19.28 -1.37
N PHE A 143 -22.48 18.24 -1.78
CA PHE A 143 -23.65 18.39 -2.64
C PHE A 143 -24.78 19.21 -1.98
N THR A 144 -24.93 19.08 -0.67
CA THR A 144 -25.95 19.83 0.07
C THR A 144 -25.51 21.28 0.31
N ASP A 145 -24.31 21.48 0.85
CA ASP A 145 -23.86 22.78 1.34
C ASP A 145 -23.28 23.67 0.23
N SER A 146 -22.61 23.09 -0.76
CA SER A 146 -21.97 23.85 -1.86
C SER A 146 -22.83 23.94 -3.11
N MET A 147 -23.67 22.94 -3.38
CA MET A 147 -24.53 22.90 -4.58
C MET A 147 -26.01 23.17 -4.29
N GLY A 148 -26.39 23.32 -3.01
CA GLY A 148 -27.77 23.60 -2.60
C GLY A 148 -28.75 22.46 -2.89
N LEU A 149 -28.27 21.24 -3.07
CA LEU A 149 -29.11 20.10 -3.40
C LEU A 149 -29.86 19.58 -2.17
N GLY A 150 -31.09 19.11 -2.36
CA GLY A 150 -31.86 18.49 -1.29
C GLY A 150 -31.16 17.25 -0.72
N ARG A 151 -31.24 17.04 0.60
CA ARG A 151 -30.56 15.95 1.33
C ARG A 151 -30.71 14.57 0.67
N GLN A 152 -31.91 14.24 0.19
CA GLN A 152 -32.17 12.95 -0.48
C GLN A 152 -31.40 12.82 -1.80
N LEU A 153 -31.39 13.88 -2.61
CA LEU A 153 -30.67 13.92 -3.88
C LEU A 153 -29.15 13.84 -3.64
N SER A 154 -28.63 14.54 -2.63
CA SER A 154 -27.22 14.49 -2.25
C SER A 154 -26.75 13.10 -1.82
N LEU A 155 -27.59 12.36 -1.08
CA LEU A 155 -27.28 10.99 -0.67
C LEU A 155 -27.26 10.02 -1.87
N ILE A 156 -28.23 10.14 -2.78
CA ILE A 156 -28.29 9.33 -4.01
C ILE A 156 -27.07 9.62 -4.89
N LEU A 157 -26.74 10.89 -5.10
CA LEU A 157 -25.56 11.29 -5.88
C LEU A 157 -24.26 10.83 -5.22
N GLY A 158 -24.17 10.87 -3.89
CA GLY A 158 -23.06 10.28 -3.14
C GLY A 158 -22.91 8.79 -3.42
N GLY A 159 -24.02 8.03 -3.41
CA GLY A 159 -24.02 6.63 -3.81
C GLY A 159 -23.55 6.40 -5.25
N CYS A 160 -24.06 7.19 -6.21
CA CYS A 160 -23.65 7.11 -7.62
C CYS A 160 -22.16 7.42 -7.82
N ALA A 161 -21.60 8.37 -7.06
CA ALA A 161 -20.18 8.66 -7.06
C ALA A 161 -19.36 7.42 -6.65
N GLN A 162 -19.79 6.69 -5.62
CA GLN A 162 -19.12 5.47 -5.20
C GLN A 162 -19.19 4.35 -6.25
N CYS A 163 -20.30 4.21 -6.97
CA CYS A 163 -20.39 3.27 -8.10
C CYS A 163 -19.38 3.60 -9.20
N THR A 164 -19.16 4.90 -9.45
CA THR A 164 -18.14 5.35 -10.42
C THR A 164 -16.74 5.00 -9.93
N TYR A 165 -16.45 5.14 -8.63
CA TYR A 165 -15.20 4.67 -8.01
C TYR A 165 -15.00 3.16 -8.19
N LEU A 166 -16.06 2.35 -8.04
CA LEU A 166 -15.97 0.90 -8.23
C LEU A 166 -15.58 0.53 -9.66
N VAL A 167 -16.25 1.12 -10.66
CA VAL A 167 -15.91 0.92 -12.07
C VAL A 167 -14.48 1.37 -12.35
N GLY A 168 -14.10 2.55 -11.84
CA GLY A 168 -12.74 3.07 -11.92
C GLY A 168 -11.69 2.16 -11.27
N SER A 169 -12.04 1.44 -10.22
CA SER A 169 -11.16 0.49 -9.53
C SER A 169 -11.02 -0.87 -10.25
N ALA A 170 -11.99 -1.24 -11.10
CA ALA A 170 -11.96 -2.48 -11.87
C ALA A 170 -11.06 -2.38 -13.11
N ILE A 171 -10.93 -1.19 -13.70
CA ILE A 171 -10.07 -0.95 -14.88
C ILE A 171 -8.60 -1.33 -14.60
N PRO A 172 -7.97 -0.90 -13.49
CA PRO A 172 -6.61 -1.28 -13.15
C PRO A 172 -6.39 -2.77 -13.03
N VAL A 173 -7.36 -3.52 -12.49
CA VAL A 173 -7.25 -4.98 -12.33
C VAL A 173 -7.02 -5.65 -13.69
N LEU A 174 -7.67 -5.17 -14.75
CA LEU A 174 -7.54 -5.69 -16.10
C LEU A 174 -6.28 -5.20 -16.83
N LEU A 175 -5.79 -4.01 -16.46
CA LEU A 175 -4.68 -3.34 -17.15
C LEU A 175 -3.31 -3.57 -16.49
N MET A 176 -3.28 -3.96 -15.22
CA MET A 176 -2.05 -4.01 -14.42
C MET A 176 -1.01 -5.01 -14.94
N ASP A 177 -1.46 -6.11 -15.54
CA ASP A 177 -0.54 -7.11 -16.11
C ASP A 177 -0.09 -6.71 -17.53
N ARG A 178 -0.83 -5.84 -18.22
CA ARG A 178 -0.55 -5.40 -19.60
C ARG A 178 0.36 -4.18 -19.67
N TYR A 179 0.11 -3.17 -18.84
CA TYR A 179 0.85 -1.91 -18.85
C TYR A 179 1.95 -1.87 -17.78
N ALA A 180 2.81 -0.86 -17.84
CA ALA A 180 3.88 -0.62 -16.86
C ALA A 180 3.30 0.00 -15.57
N ARG A 181 3.80 -0.40 -14.40
CA ARG A 181 3.21 0.00 -13.11
C ARG A 181 3.41 1.49 -12.85
N ARG A 182 4.54 2.05 -13.32
CA ARG A 182 4.84 3.49 -13.27
C ARG A 182 3.88 4.34 -14.10
N THR A 183 3.40 3.83 -15.24
CA THR A 183 2.47 4.56 -16.13
C THR A 183 1.06 4.61 -15.57
N LEU A 184 0.64 3.60 -14.81
CA LEU A 184 -0.72 3.51 -14.30
C LEU A 184 -0.97 4.43 -13.09
N LEU A 185 0.06 4.94 -12.38
CA LEU A 185 -0.07 5.81 -11.18
C LEU A 185 -0.95 5.25 -10.04
N ILE A 186 -1.52 4.05 -10.18
CA ILE A 186 -2.50 3.40 -9.29
C ILE A 186 -1.84 2.76 -8.06
N VAL A 187 -0.59 3.11 -7.77
CA VAL A 187 0.31 2.26 -7.00
C VAL A 187 0.39 2.61 -5.52
N ALA A 188 -0.44 3.51 -4.98
CA ALA A 188 -0.24 3.99 -3.61
C ALA A 188 -0.36 2.93 -2.51
N TRP A 189 -1.31 1.99 -2.64
CA TRP A 189 -1.56 1.00 -1.59
C TRP A 189 -0.61 -0.20 -1.62
N PHE A 190 -0.13 -0.57 -2.80
CA PHE A 190 0.57 -1.84 -3.01
C PHE A 190 2.02 -1.67 -3.46
N TYR A 191 2.41 -0.52 -4.00
CA TYR A 191 3.82 -0.25 -4.28
C TYR A 191 4.73 -0.44 -3.06
N PRO A 192 4.32 -0.01 -1.85
CA PRO A 192 5.01 -0.33 -0.60
C PRO A 192 5.39 -1.80 -0.41
N THR A 193 4.58 -2.76 -0.88
CA THR A 193 4.86 -4.19 -0.68
C THR A 193 5.88 -4.72 -1.67
N GLU A 194 6.01 -4.06 -2.83
CA GLU A 194 6.87 -4.49 -3.93
C GLU A 194 8.27 -3.88 -3.92
N ILE A 195 8.45 -2.71 -3.29
CA ILE A 195 9.77 -2.05 -3.23
C ILE A 195 10.58 -2.46 -2.00
N ASN A 196 9.93 -2.99 -0.97
CA ASN A 196 10.58 -3.34 0.29
C ASN A 196 11.08 -4.79 0.25
N THR A 197 12.31 -5.01 0.71
CA THR A 197 12.94 -6.32 0.77
C THR A 197 12.27 -7.18 1.85
N THR A 198 12.30 -8.51 1.67
CA THR A 198 11.57 -9.49 2.51
C THR A 198 11.83 -9.34 4.01
N ARG A 199 13.04 -8.95 4.42
CA ARG A 199 13.43 -8.83 5.84
C ARG A 199 12.83 -7.62 6.55
N VAL A 200 12.74 -6.47 5.88
CA VAL A 200 12.29 -5.19 6.48
C VAL A 200 10.88 -4.77 6.04
N ARG A 201 10.28 -5.50 5.10
CA ARG A 201 8.97 -5.21 4.50
C ARG A 201 7.88 -4.95 5.53
N SER A 202 7.69 -5.87 6.48
CA SER A 202 6.63 -5.75 7.49
C SER A 202 6.80 -4.50 8.37
N ARG A 203 8.03 -4.18 8.76
CA ARG A 203 8.37 -2.98 9.54
C ARG A 203 8.12 -1.69 8.76
N MET A 204 8.60 -1.61 7.52
CA MET A 204 8.41 -0.45 6.67
C MET A 204 6.94 -0.23 6.29
N LEU A 205 6.18 -1.29 6.03
CA LEU A 205 4.75 -1.19 5.76
C LEU A 205 3.95 -0.71 6.97
N ALA A 206 4.33 -1.14 8.18
CA ALA A 206 3.70 -0.67 9.41
C ALA A 206 3.94 0.83 9.62
N ILE A 207 5.18 1.30 9.43
CA ILE A 207 5.53 2.73 9.55
C ILE A 207 4.77 3.55 8.50
N ALA A 208 4.79 3.11 7.25
CA ALA A 208 4.14 3.85 6.18
C ALA A 208 2.61 3.83 6.30
N SER A 209 2.01 2.71 6.75
CA SER A 209 0.58 2.65 7.09
C SER A 209 0.23 3.63 8.23
N GLY A 210 1.08 3.75 9.24
CA GLY A 210 0.94 4.79 10.27
C GLY A 210 0.87 6.20 9.67
N TRP A 211 1.79 6.55 8.77
CA TRP A 211 1.77 7.82 8.04
C TRP A 211 0.53 8.01 7.17
N ASN A 212 0.04 6.94 6.53
CA ASN A 212 -1.21 6.97 5.77
C ASN A 212 -2.39 7.38 6.67
N TRP A 213 -2.60 6.67 7.78
CA TRP A 213 -3.72 6.95 8.69
C TRP A 213 -3.61 8.33 9.35
N MET A 214 -2.40 8.82 9.63
CA MET A 214 -2.20 10.20 10.09
C MET A 214 -2.57 11.23 9.01
N ALA A 215 -2.22 10.98 7.76
CA ALA A 215 -2.59 11.87 6.66
C ALA A 215 -4.10 11.84 6.37
N VAL A 216 -4.75 10.66 6.49
CA VAL A 216 -6.22 10.57 6.48
C VAL A 216 -6.81 11.50 7.54
N PHE A 217 -6.34 11.38 8.79
CA PHE A 217 -6.82 12.20 9.89
C PHE A 217 -6.62 13.70 9.62
N ALA A 218 -5.43 14.10 9.17
CA ALA A 218 -5.12 15.48 8.84
C ALA A 218 -6.06 16.03 7.75
N VAL A 219 -6.20 15.31 6.63
CA VAL A 219 -7.10 15.71 5.53
C VAL A 219 -8.54 15.80 6.01
N MET A 220 -9.03 14.85 6.81
CA MET A 220 -10.39 14.89 7.37
C MET A 220 -10.62 16.08 8.30
N LYS A 221 -9.61 16.54 9.04
CA LYS A 221 -9.74 17.73 9.91
C LYS A 221 -9.65 19.04 9.14
N ILE A 222 -8.80 19.09 8.11
CA ILE A 222 -8.60 20.28 7.28
C ILE A 222 -9.81 20.50 6.35
N THR A 223 -10.41 19.42 5.83
CA THR A 223 -11.44 19.49 4.79
C THR A 223 -12.65 20.36 5.17
N PRO A 224 -13.31 20.21 6.33
CA PRO A 224 -14.45 21.06 6.71
C PRO A 224 -14.06 22.54 6.85
N ILE A 225 -12.87 22.82 7.39
CA ILE A 225 -12.34 24.18 7.57
C ILE A 225 -12.05 24.81 6.21
N ALA A 226 -11.50 24.04 5.28
CA ALA A 226 -11.26 24.49 3.92
C ALA A 226 -12.58 24.81 3.21
N PHE A 227 -13.58 23.93 3.27
CA PHE A 227 -14.88 24.22 2.66
C PHE A 227 -15.58 25.45 3.26
N ALA A 228 -15.48 25.67 4.57
CA ALA A 228 -16.06 26.85 5.21
C ALA A 228 -15.41 28.17 4.75
N ASN A 229 -14.10 28.18 4.49
CA ASN A 229 -13.35 29.40 4.17
C ASN A 229 -13.22 29.66 2.66
N ILE A 230 -12.96 28.60 1.88
CA ILE A 230 -12.61 28.69 0.45
C ILE A 230 -13.57 27.91 -0.47
N GLY A 231 -14.57 27.23 0.10
CA GLY A 231 -15.62 26.52 -0.65
C GLY A 231 -15.06 25.51 -1.65
N TRP A 232 -15.55 25.59 -2.89
CA TRP A 232 -15.15 24.70 -3.98
C TRP A 232 -13.65 24.81 -4.36
N ARG A 233 -12.97 25.91 -4.02
CA ARG A 233 -11.55 26.10 -4.35
C ARG A 233 -10.65 25.09 -3.61
N THR A 234 -11.16 24.43 -2.57
CA THR A 234 -10.49 23.28 -1.91
C THR A 234 -10.07 22.21 -2.92
N PHE A 235 -10.86 21.96 -3.96
CA PHE A 235 -10.53 20.99 -5.00
C PHE A 235 -9.33 21.41 -5.86
N ILE A 236 -9.08 22.71 -6.03
CA ILE A 236 -7.91 23.22 -6.77
C ILE A 236 -6.62 22.86 -6.03
N ILE A 237 -6.63 22.90 -4.69
CA ILE A 237 -5.49 22.51 -3.87
C ILE A 237 -5.19 21.02 -4.07
N SER A 238 -6.21 20.16 -4.01
CA SER A 238 -6.05 18.71 -4.26
C SER A 238 -5.58 18.42 -5.69
N ALA A 239 -6.06 19.16 -6.69
CA ALA A 239 -5.59 19.05 -8.07
C ALA A 239 -4.12 19.47 -8.21
N GLY A 240 -3.72 20.57 -7.59
CA GLY A 240 -2.32 21.04 -7.59
C GLY A 240 -1.37 20.04 -6.94
N LEU A 241 -1.74 19.48 -5.78
CA LEU A 241 -0.95 18.44 -5.11
C LEU A 241 -0.84 17.17 -5.97
N SER A 242 -1.90 16.81 -6.68
CA SER A 242 -1.89 15.67 -7.60
C SER A 242 -0.97 15.91 -8.80
N VAL A 243 -0.93 17.13 -9.35
CA VAL A 243 -0.03 17.49 -10.45
C VAL A 243 1.44 17.45 -10.02
N VAL A 244 1.76 17.92 -8.80
CA VAL A 244 3.12 17.85 -8.24
C VAL A 244 3.58 16.41 -8.02
N PHE A 245 2.64 15.49 -7.79
CA PHE A 245 2.96 14.08 -7.61
C PHE A 245 3.39 13.38 -8.92
N ILE A 246 2.95 13.85 -10.09
CA ILE A 246 3.31 13.29 -11.40
C ILE A 246 4.83 13.33 -11.69
N PRO A 247 5.53 14.48 -11.59
CA PRO A 247 6.98 14.52 -11.79
C PRO A 247 7.72 13.75 -10.69
N MET A 248 7.20 13.72 -9.46
CA MET A 248 7.78 12.93 -8.37
C MET A 248 7.81 11.43 -8.74
N VAL A 249 6.71 10.89 -9.25
CA VAL A 249 6.65 9.51 -9.75
C VAL A 249 7.58 9.29 -10.94
N HIS A 250 7.72 10.29 -11.83
CA HIS A 250 8.62 10.17 -12.95
C HIS A 250 10.10 10.10 -12.51
N PHE A 251 10.56 10.94 -11.59
CA PHE A 251 11.99 11.00 -11.27
C PHE A 251 12.47 9.97 -10.24
N PHE A 252 11.60 9.57 -9.31
CA PHE A 252 12.03 8.83 -8.12
C PHE A 252 11.52 7.39 -8.02
N TYR A 253 10.48 7.01 -8.79
CA TYR A 253 9.85 5.70 -8.65
C TYR A 253 10.39 4.69 -9.68
N PRO A 254 11.09 3.63 -9.25
CA PRO A 254 11.48 2.53 -10.14
C PRO A 254 10.30 1.68 -10.60
N GLU A 255 10.43 1.08 -11.78
CA GLU A 255 9.49 0.11 -12.34
C GLU A 255 9.71 -1.27 -11.72
N THR A 256 8.66 -1.86 -11.15
CA THR A 256 8.71 -3.14 -10.43
C THR A 256 8.13 -4.33 -11.21
N LYS A 257 7.62 -4.09 -12.42
CA LYS A 257 6.95 -5.13 -13.22
C LYS A 257 7.88 -6.31 -13.57
N VAL A 258 7.40 -7.53 -13.27
CA VAL A 258 8.08 -8.82 -13.48
C VAL A 258 9.38 -8.98 -12.68
N LEU A 259 9.58 -8.20 -11.61
CA LEU A 259 10.70 -8.42 -10.70
C LEU A 259 10.31 -9.38 -9.59
N GLU A 260 11.17 -10.36 -9.32
CA GLU A 260 11.05 -11.26 -8.17
C GLU A 260 11.40 -10.51 -6.88
N LEU A 261 11.00 -11.05 -5.72
CA LEU A 261 11.21 -10.35 -4.44
C LEU A 261 12.70 -10.33 -4.05
N GLU A 262 13.45 -11.28 -4.61
CA GLU A 262 14.86 -11.55 -4.44
C GLU A 262 15.73 -10.60 -5.28
N ASP A 263 15.17 -10.02 -6.35
CA ASP A 263 15.83 -9.00 -7.18
C ASP A 263 15.79 -7.60 -6.53
N LEU A 264 14.90 -7.39 -5.55
CA LEU A 264 14.66 -6.08 -4.94
C LEU A 264 15.84 -5.44 -4.22
N PRO A 265 16.77 -6.17 -3.56
CA PRO A 265 17.96 -5.57 -2.95
C PRO A 265 18.78 -4.76 -3.96
N PHE A 266 18.83 -5.18 -5.22
CA PHE A 266 19.62 -4.56 -6.29
C PHE A 266 18.99 -3.31 -6.90
N LEU A 267 17.73 -3.01 -6.57
CA LEU A 267 16.94 -1.93 -7.18
C LEU A 267 17.60 -0.55 -7.12
N PHE A 268 18.37 -0.27 -6.05
CA PHE A 268 19.04 1.01 -5.79
C PHE A 268 20.57 0.91 -5.76
N HIS A 269 21.15 -0.18 -6.27
CA HIS A 269 22.60 -0.43 -6.24
C HIS A 269 23.43 0.64 -6.97
N LYS A 270 22.82 1.36 -7.93
CA LYS A 270 23.49 2.44 -8.68
C LYS A 270 23.72 3.73 -7.88
N GLY A 271 23.13 3.86 -6.69
CA GLY A 271 23.31 5.01 -5.80
C GLY A 271 22.76 6.35 -6.33
N GLY A 272 22.94 7.41 -5.56
CA GLY A 272 22.49 8.78 -5.88
C GLY A 272 21.08 9.13 -5.37
N VAL A 273 20.68 10.40 -5.51
CA VAL A 273 19.41 10.96 -4.97
C VAL A 273 18.17 10.28 -5.57
N THR A 274 18.25 9.81 -6.81
CA THR A 274 17.17 9.06 -7.49
C THR A 274 17.42 7.55 -7.52
N GLY A 275 18.48 7.06 -6.86
CA GLY A 275 18.82 5.63 -6.81
C GLY A 275 18.97 4.96 -8.19
N GLY A 276 19.40 5.72 -9.21
CA GLY A 276 19.56 5.23 -10.59
C GLY A 276 18.28 5.17 -11.43
N VAL A 277 17.12 5.61 -10.91
CA VAL A 277 15.84 5.62 -11.62
C VAL A 277 15.90 6.53 -12.85
N PHE A 278 16.47 7.72 -12.70
CA PHE A 278 16.58 8.68 -13.80
C PHE A 278 17.54 8.20 -14.90
N SER A 279 18.71 7.69 -14.53
CA SER A 279 19.72 7.19 -15.48
C SER A 279 19.26 5.94 -16.23
N SER A 280 18.39 5.12 -15.62
CA SER A 280 17.91 3.84 -16.18
C SER A 280 16.50 3.93 -16.78
N ARG A 281 15.98 5.14 -17.01
CA ARG A 281 14.59 5.40 -17.51
C ARG A 281 13.51 4.62 -16.74
N GLY A 282 13.73 4.37 -15.45
CA GLY A 282 12.81 3.65 -14.56
C GLY A 282 13.07 2.16 -14.41
N ARG A 283 13.82 1.48 -15.29
CA ARG A 283 14.18 0.05 -15.11
C ARG A 283 15.63 -0.05 -14.64
N THR A 284 15.83 -0.10 -13.34
CA THR A 284 17.18 -0.15 -12.75
C THR A 284 17.83 -1.53 -12.83
N ILE A 285 17.03 -2.60 -12.88
CA ILE A 285 17.49 -3.99 -12.87
C ILE A 285 16.76 -4.86 -13.92
N THR A 286 17.39 -5.98 -14.29
CA THR A 286 16.80 -7.01 -15.16
C THR A 286 16.21 -8.16 -14.34
N PRO A 287 15.09 -8.79 -14.76
CA PRO A 287 14.53 -9.94 -14.05
C PRO A 287 15.53 -11.10 -13.90
N GLY A 288 15.59 -11.70 -12.71
CA GLY A 288 16.46 -12.85 -12.42
C GLY A 288 17.94 -12.48 -12.24
N GLN A 289 18.25 -11.22 -11.92
CA GLN A 289 19.61 -10.77 -11.66
C GLN A 289 20.19 -11.43 -10.40
N HIS A 290 19.39 -11.66 -9.37
CA HIS A 290 19.81 -12.39 -8.17
C HIS A 290 20.31 -13.81 -8.50
N MET A 291 19.65 -14.55 -9.40
CA MET A 291 20.11 -15.89 -9.81
C MET A 291 21.45 -15.84 -10.55
N ARG A 292 21.70 -14.78 -11.32
CA ARG A 292 22.98 -14.62 -12.02
C ARG A 292 24.11 -14.35 -11.04
N GLU A 293 23.88 -13.50 -10.05
CA GLU A 293 24.88 -13.20 -9.01
C GLU A 293 25.15 -14.42 -8.11
N VAL A 294 24.11 -15.13 -7.67
CA VAL A 294 24.29 -16.37 -6.89
C VAL A 294 25.06 -17.45 -7.66
N ASN A 295 24.80 -17.60 -8.97
CA ASN A 295 25.55 -18.53 -9.82
C ASN A 295 27.00 -18.08 -10.08
N LEU A 296 27.27 -16.77 -10.08
CA LEU A 296 28.63 -16.25 -10.18
C LEU A 296 29.37 -16.49 -8.87
N ASP A 297 28.75 -16.20 -7.73
CA ASP A 297 29.32 -16.42 -6.40
C ASP A 297 29.66 -17.89 -6.18
N MET A 298 28.77 -18.82 -6.56
CA MET A 298 29.03 -20.26 -6.51
C MET A 298 30.22 -20.67 -7.39
N LYS A 299 30.31 -20.12 -8.62
CA LYS A 299 31.46 -20.39 -9.48
C LYS A 299 32.77 -19.88 -8.90
N THR A 300 32.78 -18.65 -8.37
CA THR A 300 33.97 -18.12 -7.71
C THR A 300 34.34 -18.88 -6.44
N SER A 301 33.36 -19.40 -5.68
CA SER A 301 33.66 -20.24 -4.52
C SER A 301 34.19 -21.61 -4.92
N ASP A 302 33.69 -22.20 -6.00
CA ASP A 302 34.18 -23.47 -6.54
C ASP A 302 35.59 -23.30 -7.10
N GLU A 303 35.85 -22.22 -7.84
CA GLU A 303 37.20 -21.86 -8.34
C GLU A 303 38.18 -21.60 -7.19
N ALA A 304 37.76 -20.88 -6.14
CA ALA A 304 38.58 -20.65 -4.96
C ALA A 304 38.85 -21.95 -4.16
N ALA A 305 37.87 -22.86 -4.09
CA ALA A 305 38.03 -24.16 -3.44
C ALA A 305 39.00 -25.05 -4.25
N GLU A 306 38.92 -25.05 -5.58
CA GLU A 306 39.87 -25.75 -6.46
C GLU A 306 41.29 -25.19 -6.36
N GLU A 307 41.47 -23.87 -6.21
CA GLU A 307 42.79 -23.25 -6.02
C GLU A 307 43.42 -23.65 -4.67
N VAL A 308 42.63 -23.72 -3.60
CA VAL A 308 43.08 -24.20 -2.28
C VAL A 308 43.45 -25.69 -2.34
N GLU A 309 42.70 -26.51 -3.07
CA GLU A 309 42.99 -27.94 -3.24
C GLU A 309 44.23 -28.19 -4.12
N ARG A 310 44.56 -27.27 -5.04
CA ARG A 310 45.77 -27.31 -5.88
C ARG A 310 47.05 -26.85 -5.17
N GLY A 311 46.97 -26.36 -3.93
CA GLY A 311 48.13 -26.14 -3.08
C GLY A 311 49.13 -25.10 -3.59
N VAL A 312 48.64 -23.89 -3.90
CA VAL A 312 49.47 -22.67 -4.02
C VAL A 312 49.43 -21.88 -2.72
#